data_AF-A0A395NLP4-F1
#
_entry.id   AF-A0A395NLP4-F1
#
_cell.length_a   1.000
_cell.length_b   1.000
_cell.length_c   1.000
_cell.angle_alpha   90.00
_cell.angle_beta   90.00
_cell.angle_gamma   90.00
#
_symmetry.space_group_name_H-M   'P 1'
#
loop_
_entity.id
_entity.type
_entity.pdbx_description
1 polymer ?
#
loop_
_entity_poly.entity_id
_entity_poly.type
_entity_poly.pdbx_seq_one_letter_code
_entity_poly.pdbx_strand_id
1 'polypeptide(L)'
;MAAQNHMHNLTTLIKRLEAATSRLEDIASSTELPKDVPGLAQPATPLSDTAVAPLPPTTLKEPQEAPPESIEDFDVFLNTSVDKYVKLSNQLGGVIAQQASEVLKGFREQRRFLLIATKAAKPGVSGSSLIVYQNLLKPITDALMAATEIKEANRPDPMYSNLSAVADGVMVLGWVTVDHRPFSHVEESLSAAQFFGNRVLKEQKDNDPRQVDWIQSFYQIFHDLGDYVKQHHASGVAWNPRGEPAEEVAKSLDSGKVSQQPLSSSGPSAGAAPPPPPPPPPPGPPPILDVPVESAKPSNAASAGGFGAVFSELNRGEDVTKGLRKVDRSEMTHKNPALRAGSTVSEAPRAKSPVPGKKPKPESMRVKKPARKVLEANKWTVENYEKEPQPVEIEASLTHSVLISRCNNTTVIIKGKANQVTVENSTRLSLVVDTLVSTVDVVKASNFALQILGTVPTVMLDQIDSAQVYLSKESVATKLFTSKSAGINLNIISGPEDDYKELPLPSQICSYYSEEKGDLVSEIVAHAG
;
A
#
# COMPACT_ATOMS: atom_id res chain seq x y z
N MET A 1 26.71 -32.69 48.87
CA MET A 1 27.87 -32.94 47.98
C MET A 1 27.49 -33.37 46.56
N ALA A 2 26.27 -33.10 46.05
CA ALA A 2 25.86 -33.51 44.69
C ALA A 2 25.76 -32.35 43.67
N ALA A 3 25.66 -31.09 44.11
CA ALA A 3 25.46 -29.94 43.24
C ALA A 3 26.75 -29.43 42.56
N GLN A 4 27.92 -29.58 43.19
CA GLN A 4 29.20 -29.12 42.62
C GLN A 4 29.67 -29.94 41.39
N ASN A 5 29.29 -31.22 41.30
CA ASN A 5 29.65 -32.06 40.15
C ASN A 5 28.87 -31.70 38.88
N HIS A 6 27.67 -31.11 39.00
CA HIS A 6 26.86 -30.75 37.84
C HIS A 6 27.36 -29.46 37.17
N MET A 7 27.82 -28.48 37.94
CA MET A 7 28.42 -27.24 37.43
C MET A 7 29.74 -27.47 36.70
N HIS A 8 30.58 -28.40 37.18
CA HIS A 8 31.83 -28.77 36.51
C HIS A 8 31.60 -29.49 35.18
N ASN A 9 30.52 -30.26 35.07
CA ASN A 9 30.16 -30.94 33.82
C ASN A 9 29.71 -29.93 32.76
N LEU A 10 28.89 -28.95 33.14
CA LEU A 10 28.39 -27.90 32.25
C LEU A 10 29.52 -27.00 31.71
N THR A 11 30.46 -26.58 32.58
CA THR A 11 31.61 -25.78 32.14
C THR A 11 32.56 -26.56 31.22
N THR A 12 32.66 -27.88 31.41
CA THR A 12 33.46 -28.74 30.52
C THR A 12 32.78 -28.93 29.16
N LEU A 13 31.45 -29.04 29.14
CA LEU A 13 30.65 -29.08 27.92
C LEU A 13 30.76 -27.78 27.12
N ILE A 14 30.66 -26.62 27.78
CA ILE A 14 30.79 -25.31 27.13
C ILE A 14 32.17 -25.14 26.50
N LYS A 15 33.26 -25.47 27.22
CA LYS A 15 34.62 -25.39 26.68
C LYS A 15 34.86 -26.35 25.50
N ARG A 16 34.22 -27.53 25.50
CA ARG A 16 34.30 -28.46 24.36
C ARG A 16 33.51 -27.95 23.15
N LEU A 17 32.41 -27.25 23.39
CA LEU A 17 31.59 -26.65 22.34
C LEU A 17 32.31 -25.48 21.68
N GLU A 18 32.94 -24.60 22.47
CA GLU A 18 33.80 -23.51 21.98
C GLU A 18 35.02 -24.03 21.20
N ALA A 19 35.64 -25.12 21.67
CA ALA A 19 36.75 -25.75 20.94
C ALA A 19 36.30 -26.42 19.63
N ALA A 20 35.07 -26.92 19.56
CA ALA A 20 34.50 -27.51 18.36
C ALA A 20 34.12 -26.43 17.32
N THR A 21 33.58 -25.29 17.76
CA THR A 21 33.27 -24.16 16.88
C THR A 21 34.53 -23.50 16.34
N SER A 22 35.55 -23.31 17.17
CA SER A 22 36.86 -22.80 16.72
C SER A 22 37.52 -23.71 15.69
N ARG A 23 37.42 -25.05 15.85
CA ARG A 23 37.92 -26.00 14.83
C ARG A 23 37.12 -25.96 13.54
N LEU A 24 35.81 -25.70 13.61
CA LEU A 24 34.98 -25.55 12.41
C LEU A 24 35.32 -24.26 11.64
N GLU A 25 35.62 -23.18 12.36
CA GLU A 25 36.05 -21.90 11.80
C GLU A 25 37.45 -22.00 11.16
N ASP A 26 38.37 -22.76 11.76
CA ASP A 26 39.69 -23.07 11.17
C ASP A 26 39.59 -23.92 9.90
N ILE A 27 38.67 -24.90 9.85
CA ILE A 27 38.44 -25.73 8.66
C ILE A 27 37.78 -24.91 7.54
N ALA A 28 36.83 -24.03 7.88
CA ALA A 28 36.20 -23.13 6.93
C ALA A 28 37.19 -22.12 6.34
N SER A 29 38.17 -21.67 7.13
CA SER A 29 39.23 -20.75 6.70
C SER A 29 40.37 -21.43 5.91
N SER A 30 40.50 -22.75 6.01
CA SER A 30 41.58 -23.52 5.36
C SER A 30 41.22 -24.11 4.00
N THR A 31 40.05 -23.78 3.42
CA THR A 31 39.65 -24.25 2.08
C THR A 31 39.89 -23.17 1.02
N GLU A 32 41.14 -22.70 0.93
CA GLU A 32 41.67 -22.04 -0.27
C GLU A 32 42.75 -22.95 -0.87
N LEU A 33 42.59 -23.30 -2.15
CA LEU A 33 43.50 -24.18 -2.91
C LEU A 33 44.87 -23.49 -3.12
N PRO A 34 46.01 -24.13 -2.82
CA PRO A 34 47.31 -23.57 -3.14
C PRO A 34 47.68 -23.81 -4.61
N LYS A 35 48.13 -22.75 -5.29
CA LYS A 35 48.91 -22.80 -6.54
C LYS A 35 50.42 -22.78 -6.23
N ASP A 36 51.16 -23.54 -7.04
CA ASP A 36 52.60 -23.50 -7.36
C ASP A 36 53.65 -24.19 -6.46
N VAL A 37 54.36 -25.17 -7.05
CA VAL A 37 55.86 -25.29 -7.06
C VAL A 37 56.35 -26.22 -8.23
N PRO A 38 57.62 -26.15 -8.68
CA PRO A 38 58.03 -26.26 -10.09
C PRO A 38 58.99 -27.43 -10.47
N GLY A 39 58.92 -27.83 -11.75
CA GLY A 39 60.08 -28.14 -12.63
C GLY A 39 60.76 -29.52 -12.59
N LEU A 40 60.71 -30.25 -13.72
CA LEU A 40 61.90 -30.82 -14.41
C LEU A 40 61.57 -31.48 -15.78
N ALA A 41 62.25 -30.99 -16.82
CA ALA A 41 62.70 -31.62 -18.09
C ALA A 41 61.73 -31.91 -19.27
N GLN A 42 61.91 -31.12 -20.32
CA GLN A 42 61.61 -31.31 -21.77
C GLN A 42 62.60 -32.31 -22.46
N PRO A 43 62.57 -32.60 -23.80
CA PRO A 43 61.73 -32.06 -24.91
C PRO A 43 61.17 -33.11 -25.93
N ALA A 44 60.17 -32.70 -26.74
CA ALA A 44 60.21 -32.70 -28.23
C ALA A 44 58.81 -32.52 -28.87
N THR A 45 58.72 -31.54 -29.78
CA THR A 45 57.64 -31.04 -30.66
C THR A 45 57.24 -32.00 -31.81
N PRO A 46 56.31 -31.68 -32.75
CA PRO A 46 55.36 -30.53 -32.89
C PRO A 46 53.89 -30.93 -33.26
N LEU A 47 52.93 -29.98 -33.29
CA LEU A 47 52.19 -29.57 -34.50
C LEU A 47 51.02 -28.58 -34.20
N SER A 48 51.16 -27.39 -34.81
CA SER A 48 50.13 -26.49 -35.37
C SER A 48 49.19 -25.67 -34.46
N ASP A 49 49.61 -24.42 -34.22
CA ASP A 49 48.77 -23.27 -33.89
C ASP A 49 48.33 -22.51 -35.15
N THR A 50 47.10 -21.98 -35.13
CA THR A 50 46.78 -20.73 -35.84
C THR A 50 45.90 -19.89 -34.91
N ALA A 51 46.44 -18.79 -34.38
CA ALA A 51 45.82 -17.46 -34.26
C ALA A 51 46.42 -16.62 -33.11
N VAL A 52 47.31 -15.69 -33.52
CA VAL A 52 47.49 -14.29 -33.09
C VAL A 52 47.52 -13.95 -31.59
N ALA A 53 48.67 -13.39 -31.17
CA ALA A 53 48.97 -12.89 -29.82
C ALA A 53 48.29 -11.54 -29.46
N PRO A 54 48.18 -11.20 -28.15
CA PRO A 54 47.51 -10.01 -27.64
C PRO A 54 48.44 -8.78 -27.50
N LEU A 55 47.87 -7.60 -27.73
CA LEU A 55 48.43 -6.28 -27.39
C LEU A 55 48.03 -5.88 -25.95
N PRO A 56 48.81 -5.01 -25.27
CA PRO A 56 48.67 -4.71 -23.84
C PRO A 56 47.39 -3.92 -23.52
N PRO A 57 46.77 -4.12 -22.34
CA PRO A 57 45.54 -3.41 -21.98
C PRO A 57 45.83 -1.94 -21.67
N THR A 58 45.30 -1.09 -22.53
CA THR A 58 45.08 0.34 -22.30
C THR A 58 44.25 0.51 -21.03
N THR A 59 44.79 1.27 -20.07
CA THR A 59 44.07 1.78 -18.89
C THR A 59 42.84 2.57 -19.34
N LEU A 60 41.67 1.93 -19.33
CA LEU A 60 40.38 2.60 -19.43
C LEU A 60 40.04 3.16 -18.06
N LYS A 61 40.07 4.49 -18.01
CA LYS A 61 39.55 5.34 -16.95
C LYS A 61 38.08 4.97 -16.72
N GLU A 62 37.78 4.44 -15.54
CA GLU A 62 36.45 4.11 -15.06
C GLU A 62 35.54 5.34 -15.21
N PRO A 63 34.39 5.26 -15.91
CA PRO A 63 33.44 6.36 -15.96
C PRO A 63 32.87 6.59 -14.56
N GLN A 64 32.99 7.83 -14.07
CA GLN A 64 32.28 8.29 -12.88
C GLN A 64 30.79 7.95 -13.05
N GLU A 65 30.28 7.10 -12.15
CA GLU A 65 28.90 6.63 -12.12
C GLU A 65 27.96 7.82 -11.92
N ALA A 66 27.20 8.18 -12.98
CA ALA A 66 26.10 9.11 -12.86
C ALA A 66 25.06 8.55 -11.87
N PRO A 67 24.38 9.40 -11.07
CA PRO A 67 23.35 8.91 -10.17
C PRO A 67 22.29 8.12 -10.96
N PRO A 68 21.76 7.02 -10.43
CA PRO A 68 20.70 6.25 -11.08
C PRO A 68 19.52 7.14 -11.48
N GLU A 69 18.89 6.89 -12.63
CA GLU A 69 17.74 7.64 -13.18
C GLU A 69 16.63 7.86 -12.13
N SER A 70 16.40 6.89 -11.24
CA SER A 70 15.45 7.01 -10.13
C SER A 70 15.81 8.09 -9.11
N ILE A 71 17.10 8.31 -8.84
CA ILE A 71 17.54 9.38 -7.92
C ILE A 71 17.45 10.74 -8.60
N GLU A 72 17.74 10.83 -9.91
CA GLU A 72 17.59 12.07 -10.68
C GLU A 72 16.11 12.49 -10.76
N ASP A 73 15.20 11.55 -11.04
CA ASP A 73 13.76 11.81 -11.04
C ASP A 73 13.23 12.22 -9.65
N PHE A 74 13.76 11.60 -8.58
CA PHE A 74 13.45 12.03 -7.22
C PHE A 74 13.98 13.43 -6.92
N ASP A 75 15.16 13.79 -7.43
CA ASP A 75 15.72 15.15 -7.32
C ASP A 75 14.90 16.17 -8.08
N VAL A 76 14.38 15.83 -9.26
CA VAL A 76 13.43 16.67 -10.00
C VAL A 76 12.19 16.89 -9.13
N PHE A 77 11.59 15.83 -8.58
CA PHE A 77 10.43 15.91 -7.69
C PHE A 77 10.66 16.81 -6.46
N LEU A 78 11.84 16.71 -5.81
CA LEU A 78 12.21 17.57 -4.69
C LEU A 78 12.29 19.05 -5.10
N ASN A 79 12.89 19.32 -6.26
CA ASN A 79 13.15 20.68 -6.74
C ASN A 79 11.94 21.35 -7.42
N THR A 80 10.91 20.60 -7.80
CA THR A 80 9.66 21.14 -8.33
C THR A 80 8.56 21.18 -7.27
N SER A 81 8.05 20.02 -6.87
CA SER A 81 6.78 19.93 -6.15
C SER A 81 6.96 20.16 -4.65
N VAL A 82 8.01 19.59 -4.06
CA VAL A 82 8.32 19.81 -2.64
C VAL A 82 8.83 21.24 -2.42
N ASP A 83 9.71 21.75 -3.29
CA ASP A 83 10.20 23.13 -3.22
C ASP A 83 9.08 24.17 -3.37
N LYS A 84 8.14 23.96 -4.30
CA LYS A 84 6.95 24.83 -4.45
C LYS A 84 6.13 24.89 -3.16
N TYR A 85 5.86 23.75 -2.54
CA TYR A 85 5.16 23.68 -1.26
C TYR A 85 5.92 24.40 -0.14
N VAL A 86 7.24 24.20 -0.04
CA VAL A 86 8.06 24.86 0.98
C VAL A 86 8.09 26.38 0.78
N LYS A 87 8.20 26.85 -0.47
CA LYS A 87 8.13 28.29 -0.79
C LYS A 87 6.79 28.91 -0.37
N LEU A 88 5.67 28.24 -0.68
CA LEU A 88 4.34 28.71 -0.26
C LEU A 88 4.18 28.66 1.27
N SER A 89 4.74 27.63 1.93
CA SER A 89 4.75 27.51 3.39
C SER A 89 5.52 28.66 4.06
N ASN A 90 6.66 29.04 3.48
CA ASN A 90 7.47 30.16 3.96
C ASN A 90 6.77 31.52 3.75
N GLN A 91 5.95 31.65 2.71
CA GLN A 91 5.13 32.85 2.50
C GLN A 91 3.99 32.97 3.51
N LEU A 92 3.39 31.85 3.94
CA LEU A 92 2.41 31.83 5.03
C LEU A 92 3.08 32.07 6.39
N GLY A 93 4.31 31.59 6.56
CA GLY A 93 5.15 31.86 7.72
C GLY A 93 4.70 31.11 8.98
N GLY A 94 5.23 31.54 10.13
CA GLY A 94 4.87 31.00 11.44
C GLY A 94 5.14 29.49 11.59
N VAL A 95 4.19 28.80 12.21
CA VAL A 95 4.28 27.36 12.52
C VAL A 95 4.19 26.50 11.26
N ILE A 96 3.51 26.97 10.21
CA ILE A 96 3.41 26.26 8.92
C ILE A 96 4.80 26.14 8.27
N ALA A 97 5.58 27.22 8.25
CA ALA A 97 6.93 27.20 7.69
C ALA A 97 7.84 26.22 8.46
N GLN A 98 7.72 26.17 9.79
CA GLN A 98 8.46 25.22 10.63
C GLN A 98 8.08 23.77 10.29
N GLN A 99 6.78 23.47 10.21
CA GLN A 99 6.32 22.12 9.86
C GLN A 99 6.75 21.70 8.46
N ALA A 100 6.70 22.63 7.49
CA ALA A 100 7.17 22.36 6.13
C ALA A 100 8.68 22.08 6.05
N SER A 101 9.48 22.70 6.93
CA SER A 101 10.92 22.43 7.01
C SER A 101 11.23 21.00 7.48
N GLU A 102 10.45 20.47 8.43
CA GLU A 102 10.58 19.07 8.86
C GLU A 102 10.12 18.09 7.77
N VAL A 103 9.04 18.41 7.04
CA VAL A 103 8.60 17.61 5.89
C VAL A 103 9.69 17.56 4.80
N LEU A 104 10.30 18.70 4.47
CA LEU A 104 11.43 18.76 3.52
C LEU A 104 12.61 17.92 3.99
N LYS A 105 12.95 17.99 5.28
CA LYS A 105 14.00 17.17 5.89
C LYS A 105 13.69 15.67 5.74
N GLY A 106 12.45 15.26 6.01
CA GLY A 106 12.00 13.88 5.81
C GLY A 106 12.20 13.38 4.37
N PHE A 107 11.83 14.19 3.38
CA PHE A 107 12.06 13.85 1.96
C PHE A 107 13.54 13.83 1.56
N ARG A 108 14.39 14.68 2.15
CA ARG A 108 15.85 14.62 1.93
C ARG A 108 16.47 13.35 2.52
N GLU A 109 16.02 12.93 3.69
CA GLU A 109 16.44 11.65 4.28
C GLU A 109 15.90 10.46 3.49
N GLN A 110 14.71 10.54 2.90
CA GLN A 110 14.24 9.53 1.93
C GLN A 110 15.15 9.42 0.71
N ARG A 111 15.56 10.54 0.11
CA ARG A 111 16.53 10.53 -1.01
C ARG A 111 17.81 9.81 -0.60
N ARG A 112 18.31 10.11 0.59
CA ARG A 112 19.51 9.47 1.15
C ARG A 112 19.30 7.96 1.31
N PHE A 113 18.16 7.56 1.85
CA PHE A 113 17.79 6.15 1.99
C PHE A 113 17.70 5.42 0.64
N LEU A 114 17.08 6.03 -0.36
CA LEU A 114 17.01 5.49 -1.72
C LEU A 114 18.40 5.34 -2.34
N LEU A 115 19.28 6.33 -2.16
CA LEU A 115 20.67 6.25 -2.62
C LEU A 115 21.41 5.08 -1.95
N ILE A 116 21.21 4.88 -0.65
CA ILE A 116 21.76 3.71 0.06
C ILE A 116 21.22 2.42 -0.54
N ALA A 117 19.90 2.33 -0.79
CA ALA A 117 19.28 1.15 -1.36
C ALA A 117 19.83 0.78 -2.76
N THR A 118 20.19 1.77 -3.59
CA THR A 118 20.81 1.52 -4.89
C THR A 118 22.21 0.90 -4.80
N LYS A 119 22.91 1.09 -3.67
CA LYS A 119 24.30 0.63 -3.47
C LYS A 119 24.42 -0.55 -2.51
N ALA A 120 23.41 -0.77 -1.66
CA ALA A 120 23.45 -1.76 -0.59
C ALA A 120 22.48 -2.92 -0.81
N ALA A 121 22.79 -4.07 -0.22
CA ALA A 121 21.85 -5.17 -0.08
C ALA A 121 20.79 -4.88 0.99
N LYS A 122 19.54 -5.31 0.76
CA LYS A 122 18.43 -5.13 1.73
C LYS A 122 18.80 -5.80 3.05
N PRO A 123 18.86 -5.06 4.18
CA PRO A 123 19.11 -5.67 5.48
C PRO A 123 18.01 -6.70 5.81
N GLY A 124 18.41 -7.87 6.30
CA GLY A 124 17.48 -8.94 6.68
C GLY A 124 16.55 -8.55 7.84
N VAL A 125 15.36 -9.16 7.87
CA VAL A 125 14.29 -8.93 8.88
C VAL A 125 14.52 -9.65 10.23
N SER A 126 15.72 -10.17 10.49
CA SER A 126 16.02 -10.92 11.72
C SER A 126 17.37 -10.54 12.33
N GLY A 127 17.45 -10.54 13.66
CA GLY A 127 18.67 -10.30 14.42
C GLY A 127 19.25 -8.90 14.25
N SER A 128 20.59 -8.82 14.13
CA SER A 128 21.36 -7.57 14.01
C SER A 128 21.03 -6.77 12.75
N SER A 129 20.58 -7.41 11.66
CA SER A 129 20.23 -6.72 10.40
C SER A 129 18.97 -5.86 10.51
N LEU A 130 18.03 -6.21 11.39
CA LEU A 130 16.84 -5.40 11.65
C LEU A 130 17.19 -4.09 12.36
N ILE A 131 18.21 -4.09 13.23
CA ILE A 131 18.68 -2.90 13.94
C ILE A 131 19.30 -1.91 12.93
N VAL A 132 20.07 -2.42 11.97
CA VAL A 132 20.63 -1.60 10.88
C VAL A 132 19.51 -0.96 10.05
N TYR A 133 18.48 -1.73 9.69
CA TYR A 133 17.33 -1.21 8.96
C TYR A 133 16.58 -0.11 9.74
N GLN A 134 16.34 -0.32 11.05
CA GLN A 134 15.71 0.69 11.90
C GLN A 134 16.57 1.96 12.03
N ASN A 135 17.89 1.82 12.13
CA ASN A 135 18.81 2.96 12.20
C ASN A 135 18.79 3.80 10.90
N LEU A 136 18.63 3.15 9.75
CA LEU A 136 18.49 3.84 8.46
C LEU A 136 17.16 4.59 8.33
N LEU A 137 16.08 4.06 8.91
CA LEU A 137 14.76 4.70 8.89
C LEU A 137 14.60 5.79 9.94
N LYS A 138 15.37 5.74 11.04
CA LYS A 138 15.23 6.66 12.17
C LYS A 138 15.20 8.14 11.78
N PRO A 139 16.09 8.67 10.92
CA PRO A 139 16.03 10.08 10.51
C PRO A 139 14.73 10.48 9.80
N ILE A 140 14.13 9.55 9.04
CA ILE A 140 12.84 9.76 8.37
C ILE A 140 11.71 9.78 9.41
N THR A 141 11.72 8.83 10.35
CA THR A 141 10.74 8.74 11.43
C THR A 141 10.82 9.95 12.37
N ASP A 142 12.03 10.42 12.70
CA ASP A 142 12.23 11.59 13.56
C ASP A 142 11.64 12.86 12.93
N ALA A 143 11.82 13.06 11.61
CA ALA A 143 11.23 14.19 10.88
C ALA A 143 9.69 14.11 10.84
N LEU A 144 9.15 12.90 10.65
CA LEU A 144 7.71 12.62 10.69
C LEU A 144 7.11 12.92 12.07
N MET A 145 7.77 12.49 13.14
CA MET A 145 7.36 12.74 14.52
C MET A 145 7.42 14.24 14.85
N ALA A 146 8.49 14.93 14.46
CA ALA A 146 8.64 16.37 14.65
C ALA A 146 7.51 17.16 13.95
N ALA A 147 7.18 16.81 12.70
CA ALA A 147 6.07 17.44 11.98
C ALA A 147 4.71 17.24 12.67
N THR A 148 4.51 16.09 13.31
CA THR A 148 3.28 15.77 14.07
C THR A 148 3.23 16.51 15.41
N GLU A 149 4.36 16.56 16.13
CA GLU A 149 4.49 17.26 17.40
C GLU A 149 4.27 18.77 17.25
N ILE A 150 4.76 19.38 16.16
CA ILE A 150 4.49 20.79 15.84
C ILE A 150 2.99 21.07 15.81
N LYS A 151 2.17 20.18 15.23
CA LYS A 151 0.70 20.32 15.26
C LYS A 151 0.17 20.17 16.69
N GLU A 152 0.58 19.15 17.43
CA GLU A 152 0.08 18.89 18.79
C GLU A 152 0.42 20.02 19.78
N ALA A 153 1.59 20.64 19.65
CA ALA A 153 2.04 21.76 20.47
C ALA A 153 1.29 23.07 20.15
N ASN A 154 0.68 23.19 18.98
CA ASN A 154 0.06 24.42 18.47
C ASN A 154 -1.45 24.28 18.23
N ARG A 155 -2.16 23.52 19.09
CA ARG A 155 -3.64 23.39 19.04
C ARG A 155 -4.45 24.69 19.00
N PRO A 156 -4.03 25.79 19.68
CA PRO A 156 -4.76 27.06 19.64
C PRO A 156 -4.57 27.85 18.33
N ASP A 157 -3.69 27.42 17.43
CA ASP A 157 -3.31 28.18 16.25
C ASP A 157 -4.49 28.31 15.25
N PRO A 158 -4.75 29.51 14.68
CA PRO A 158 -5.83 29.70 13.69
C PRO A 158 -5.67 28.82 12.44
N MET A 159 -4.44 28.40 12.13
CA MET A 159 -4.09 27.55 11.01
C MET A 159 -3.98 26.07 11.42
N TYR A 160 -4.56 25.65 12.55
CA TYR A 160 -4.54 24.26 13.01
C TYR A 160 -5.07 23.24 11.98
N SER A 161 -6.05 23.62 11.16
CA SER A 161 -6.55 22.78 10.05
C SER A 161 -5.45 22.51 9.01
N ASN A 162 -4.59 23.49 8.71
CA ASN A 162 -3.43 23.33 7.83
C ASN A 162 -2.42 22.37 8.45
N LEU A 163 -2.08 22.59 9.72
CA LEU A 163 -1.14 21.75 10.46
C LEU A 163 -1.62 20.29 10.58
N SER A 164 -2.94 20.10 10.74
CA SER A 164 -3.55 18.77 10.82
C SER A 164 -3.54 18.05 9.46
N ALA A 165 -3.77 18.77 8.35
CA ALA A 165 -3.68 18.18 7.02
C ALA A 165 -2.26 17.65 6.73
N VAL A 166 -1.23 18.38 7.16
CA VAL A 166 0.16 17.97 7.00
C VAL A 166 0.54 16.83 7.96
N ALA A 167 0.13 16.90 9.22
CA ALA A 167 0.44 15.86 10.21
C ALA A 167 -0.22 14.50 9.89
N ASP A 168 -1.42 14.51 9.33
CA ASP A 168 -2.06 13.26 8.90
C ASP A 168 -1.49 12.78 7.54
N GLY A 169 -1.06 13.73 6.70
CA GLY A 169 -0.45 13.45 5.39
C GLY A 169 1.01 13.00 5.44
N VAL A 170 1.79 13.42 6.45
CA VAL A 170 3.23 13.15 6.55
C VAL A 170 3.54 11.66 6.75
N MET A 171 2.54 10.85 7.10
CA MET A 171 2.62 9.38 7.07
C MET A 171 3.02 8.83 5.70
N VAL A 172 2.86 9.62 4.63
CA VAL A 172 3.37 9.29 3.30
C VAL A 172 4.85 8.95 3.32
N LEU A 173 5.65 9.56 4.21
CA LEU A 173 7.09 9.28 4.32
C LEU A 173 7.39 7.79 4.66
N GLY A 174 6.41 7.06 5.17
CA GLY A 174 6.51 5.62 5.45
C GLY A 174 6.49 4.72 4.21
N TRP A 175 6.21 5.23 3.00
CA TRP A 175 6.06 4.41 1.79
C TRP A 175 7.30 3.55 1.49
N VAL A 176 8.49 4.02 1.87
CA VAL A 176 9.77 3.32 1.68
C VAL A 176 9.86 1.98 2.44
N THR A 177 8.96 1.77 3.41
CA THR A 177 8.88 0.53 4.20
C THR A 177 7.86 -0.47 3.66
N VAL A 178 7.11 -0.09 2.62
CA VAL A 178 6.03 -0.90 2.07
C VAL A 178 6.55 -1.75 0.92
N ASP A 179 6.60 -3.07 1.13
CA ASP A 179 7.13 -4.04 0.16
C ASP A 179 6.11 -4.40 -0.96
N HIS A 180 4.84 -4.02 -0.82
CA HIS A 180 3.80 -4.32 -1.80
C HIS A 180 2.92 -3.11 -2.08
N ARG A 181 2.88 -2.67 -3.35
CA ARG A 181 2.09 -1.52 -3.82
C ARG A 181 2.28 -0.26 -2.94
N PRO A 182 3.52 0.24 -2.78
CA PRO A 182 3.78 1.48 -2.03
C PRO A 182 2.98 2.69 -2.54
N PHE A 183 2.60 2.70 -3.82
CA PHE A 183 1.68 3.71 -4.37
C PHE A 183 0.33 3.78 -3.63
N SER A 184 -0.24 2.64 -3.21
CA SER A 184 -1.50 2.62 -2.47
C SER A 184 -1.37 3.30 -1.10
N HIS A 185 -0.21 3.17 -0.44
CA HIS A 185 0.10 3.91 0.79
C HIS A 185 0.13 5.43 0.56
N VAL A 186 0.64 5.87 -0.59
CA VAL A 186 0.64 7.29 -0.98
C VAL A 186 -0.79 7.81 -1.20
N GLU A 187 -1.66 7.04 -1.86
CA GLU A 187 -3.08 7.40 -2.06
C GLU A 187 -3.88 7.46 -0.76
N GLU A 188 -3.63 6.52 0.16
CA GLU A 188 -4.26 6.51 1.49
C GLU A 188 -3.81 7.73 2.32
N SER A 189 -2.52 8.05 2.27
CA SER A 189 -1.97 9.23 2.95
C SER A 189 -2.52 10.54 2.36
N LEU A 190 -2.71 10.61 1.03
CA LEU A 190 -3.39 11.75 0.39
C LEU A 190 -4.83 11.87 0.87
N SER A 191 -5.55 10.74 0.96
CA SER A 191 -6.94 10.73 1.44
C SER A 191 -7.05 11.24 2.89
N ALA A 192 -6.06 10.90 3.74
CA ALA A 192 -5.97 11.42 5.11
C ALA A 192 -5.71 12.94 5.13
N ALA A 193 -4.72 13.41 4.36
CA ALA A 193 -4.45 14.84 4.20
C ALA A 193 -5.67 15.62 3.68
N GLN A 194 -6.46 15.02 2.80
CA GLN A 194 -7.67 15.61 2.23
C GLN A 194 -8.79 15.80 3.24
N PHE A 195 -8.85 15.03 4.32
CA PHE A 195 -9.87 15.20 5.35
C PHE A 195 -9.84 16.61 5.96
N PHE A 196 -8.66 17.05 6.42
CA PHE A 196 -8.47 18.39 6.95
C PHE A 196 -8.20 19.43 5.86
N GLY A 197 -7.50 19.08 4.78
CA GLY A 197 -7.22 20.05 3.71
C GLY A 197 -8.48 20.47 2.92
N ASN A 198 -9.49 19.60 2.76
CA ASN A 198 -10.78 20.01 2.18
C ASN A 198 -11.52 21.01 3.06
N ARG A 199 -11.31 20.96 4.38
CA ARG A 199 -11.84 21.96 5.30
C ARG A 199 -11.15 23.31 5.08
N VAL A 200 -9.83 23.33 4.92
CA VAL A 200 -9.07 24.53 4.55
C VAL A 200 -9.58 25.11 3.23
N LEU A 201 -9.71 24.27 2.19
CA LEU A 201 -10.24 24.68 0.90
C LEU A 201 -11.63 25.32 1.02
N LYS A 202 -12.49 24.79 1.90
CA LYS A 202 -13.84 25.32 2.11
C LYS A 202 -13.84 26.63 2.90
N GLU A 203 -13.02 26.74 3.93
CA GLU A 203 -12.96 27.91 4.82
C GLU A 203 -12.20 29.09 4.19
N GLN A 204 -11.23 28.82 3.31
CA GLN A 204 -10.31 29.82 2.77
C GLN A 204 -10.57 30.21 1.31
N LYS A 205 -11.51 29.53 0.61
CA LYS A 205 -11.85 29.82 -0.78
C LYS A 205 -12.15 31.29 -1.06
N ASP A 206 -12.88 31.93 -0.14
CA ASP A 206 -13.34 33.31 -0.28
C ASP A 206 -12.56 34.29 0.63
N ASN A 207 -11.59 33.79 1.41
CA ASN A 207 -10.85 34.56 2.42
C ASN A 207 -9.37 34.77 2.04
N ASP A 208 -8.60 33.68 1.87
CA ASP A 208 -7.16 33.74 1.55
C ASP A 208 -6.81 32.75 0.43
N PRO A 209 -6.73 33.21 -0.83
CA PRO A 209 -6.35 32.37 -1.97
C PRO A 209 -4.98 31.70 -1.80
N ARG A 210 -4.07 32.27 -1.01
CA ARG A 210 -2.72 31.70 -0.80
C ARG A 210 -2.77 30.39 -0.03
N GLN A 211 -3.73 30.22 0.88
CA GLN A 211 -3.92 28.96 1.61
C GLN A 211 -4.51 27.88 0.70
N VAL A 212 -5.34 28.26 -0.26
CA VAL A 212 -5.87 27.37 -1.30
C VAL A 212 -4.75 26.87 -2.21
N ASP A 213 -3.91 27.79 -2.69
CA ASP A 213 -2.75 27.43 -3.52
C ASP A 213 -1.75 26.56 -2.75
N TRP A 214 -1.54 26.86 -1.47
CA TRP A 214 -0.68 26.08 -0.58
C TRP A 214 -1.17 24.64 -0.40
N ILE A 215 -2.45 24.42 -0.04
CA ILE A 215 -2.95 23.06 0.18
C ILE A 215 -3.00 22.25 -1.13
N GLN A 216 -3.29 22.90 -2.26
CA GLN A 216 -3.20 22.25 -3.57
C GLN A 216 -1.76 21.84 -3.91
N SER A 217 -0.77 22.70 -3.60
CA SER A 217 0.64 22.33 -3.76
C SER A 217 1.04 21.14 -2.88
N PHE A 218 0.45 21.03 -1.68
CA PHE A 218 0.66 19.88 -0.81
C PHE A 218 0.08 18.60 -1.43
N TYR A 219 -1.13 18.64 -2.01
CA TYR A 219 -1.70 17.48 -2.72
C TYR A 219 -0.88 17.07 -3.94
N GLN A 220 -0.29 18.03 -4.65
CA GLN A 220 0.55 17.75 -5.80
C GLN A 220 1.75 16.88 -5.44
N ILE A 221 2.33 17.05 -4.24
CA ILE A 221 3.41 16.18 -3.74
C ILE A 221 3.01 14.71 -3.77
N PHE A 222 1.79 14.37 -3.35
CA PHE A 222 1.32 12.98 -3.32
C PHE A 222 1.06 12.43 -4.72
N HIS A 223 0.57 13.25 -5.65
CA HIS A 223 0.37 12.85 -7.04
C HIS A 223 1.70 12.54 -7.72
N ASP A 224 2.66 13.45 -7.62
CA ASP A 224 3.96 13.30 -8.28
C ASP A 224 4.80 12.19 -7.62
N LEU A 225 4.78 12.10 -6.28
CA LEU A 225 5.40 10.98 -5.57
C LEU A 225 4.74 9.66 -5.95
N GLY A 226 3.43 9.64 -6.09
CA GLY A 226 2.69 8.45 -6.49
C GLY A 226 3.08 7.96 -7.88
N ASP A 227 3.23 8.88 -8.84
CA ASP A 227 3.68 8.55 -10.19
C ASP A 227 5.14 8.11 -10.21
N TYR A 228 6.02 8.76 -9.44
CA TYR A 228 7.40 8.32 -9.23
C TYR A 228 7.47 6.88 -8.67
N VAL A 229 6.69 6.60 -7.63
CA VAL A 229 6.66 5.28 -6.98
C VAL A 229 6.11 4.21 -7.94
N LYS A 230 5.12 4.52 -8.78
CA LYS A 230 4.64 3.59 -9.81
C LYS A 230 5.70 3.27 -10.86
N GLN A 231 6.47 4.27 -11.27
CA GLN A 231 7.47 4.13 -12.34
C GLN A 231 8.71 3.36 -11.86
N HIS A 232 9.21 3.70 -10.66
CA HIS A 232 10.51 3.19 -10.19
C HIS A 232 10.42 2.15 -9.07
N HIS A 233 9.30 2.10 -8.32
CA HIS A 233 9.18 1.29 -7.09
C HIS A 233 7.82 0.57 -6.97
N ALA A 234 7.27 0.04 -8.07
CA ALA A 234 5.94 -0.60 -8.08
C ALA A 234 5.79 -1.76 -7.07
N SER A 235 6.88 -2.44 -6.75
CA SER A 235 6.96 -3.58 -5.81
C SER A 235 7.84 -3.29 -4.59
N GLY A 236 7.88 -2.03 -4.14
CA GLY A 236 8.72 -1.61 -3.01
C GLY A 236 10.06 -1.02 -3.47
N VAL A 237 10.86 -0.57 -2.49
CA VAL A 237 12.18 0.02 -2.76
C VAL A 237 13.10 -1.02 -3.37
N ALA A 238 13.72 -0.69 -4.51
CA ALA A 238 14.64 -1.58 -5.20
C ALA A 238 16.02 -1.53 -4.53
N TRP A 239 16.43 -2.66 -3.93
CA TRP A 239 17.74 -2.82 -3.31
C TRP A 239 18.70 -3.55 -4.26
N ASN A 240 20.01 -3.27 -4.16
CA ASN A 240 21.02 -3.96 -4.95
C ASN A 240 21.39 -5.31 -4.32
N PRO A 241 21.06 -6.47 -4.94
CA PRO A 241 21.34 -7.79 -4.36
C PRO A 241 22.84 -8.12 -4.25
N ARG A 242 23.70 -7.39 -4.96
CA ARG A 242 25.17 -7.50 -4.93
C ARG A 242 25.83 -6.31 -4.23
N GLY A 243 25.06 -5.48 -3.53
CA GLY A 243 25.54 -4.30 -2.84
C GLY A 243 26.30 -4.62 -1.56
N GLU A 244 27.15 -3.68 -1.13
CA GLU A 244 27.83 -3.70 0.16
C GLU A 244 26.83 -3.66 1.33
N PRO A 245 27.21 -4.08 2.55
CA PRO A 245 26.33 -3.97 3.71
C PRO A 245 25.91 -2.52 3.93
N ALA A 246 24.60 -2.31 4.14
CA ALA A 246 23.99 -0.97 4.15
C ALA A 246 24.59 -0.01 5.19
N GLU A 247 25.20 -0.54 6.25
CA GLU A 247 25.88 0.26 7.28
C GLU A 247 27.20 0.89 6.78
N GLU A 248 27.94 0.19 5.92
CA GLU A 248 29.20 0.69 5.34
C GLU A 248 28.93 1.74 4.25
N VAL A 249 27.89 1.51 3.45
CA VAL A 249 27.38 2.48 2.46
C VAL A 249 26.86 3.75 3.17
N ALA A 250 26.13 3.60 4.28
CA ALA A 250 25.67 4.75 5.05
C ALA A 250 26.83 5.57 5.64
N LYS A 251 27.86 4.90 6.19
CA LYS A 251 29.06 5.53 6.74
C LYS A 251 29.94 6.20 5.68
N SER A 252 30.07 5.61 4.49
CA SER A 252 30.83 6.21 3.39
C SER A 252 30.13 7.46 2.83
N LEU A 253 28.80 7.46 2.77
CA LEU A 253 28.01 8.64 2.40
C LEU A 253 28.09 9.76 3.46
N ASP A 254 28.18 9.42 4.75
CA ASP A 254 28.47 10.40 5.81
C ASP A 254 29.91 10.93 5.76
N SER A 255 30.88 10.05 5.53
CA SER A 255 32.31 10.40 5.47
C SER A 255 32.64 11.24 4.22
N GLY A 256 31.88 11.05 3.14
CA GLY A 256 31.95 11.87 1.92
C GLY A 256 31.54 13.34 2.11
N LYS A 257 30.93 13.70 3.25
CA LYS A 257 30.64 15.11 3.59
C LYS A 257 31.85 15.89 4.14
N VAL A 258 33.00 15.25 4.41
CA VAL A 258 34.20 15.92 4.97
C VAL A 258 35.25 16.32 3.92
N SER A 259 35.03 16.04 2.63
CA SER A 259 35.90 16.54 1.55
C SER A 259 35.19 17.57 0.66
N GLN A 260 34.63 18.62 1.27
CA GLN A 260 34.68 19.93 0.64
C GLN A 260 36.05 20.51 0.93
N GLN A 261 36.94 20.42 -0.07
CA GLN A 261 38.21 21.14 -0.04
C GLN A 261 37.94 22.64 0.17
N PRO A 262 38.61 23.28 1.14
CA PRO A 262 38.54 24.72 1.32
C PRO A 262 39.18 25.43 0.13
N LEU A 263 38.46 26.45 -0.36
CA LEU A 263 38.97 27.52 -1.21
C LEU A 263 40.28 28.06 -0.61
N SER A 264 41.40 27.82 -1.28
CA SER A 264 42.65 28.51 -1.02
C SER A 264 42.93 29.51 -2.13
N SER A 265 43.05 30.76 -1.71
CA SER A 265 43.33 31.94 -2.52
C SER A 265 44.73 31.89 -3.13
N SER A 266 44.81 32.06 -4.46
CA SER A 266 46.00 32.60 -5.11
C SER A 266 45.60 33.78 -6.01
N GLY A 267 46.26 34.91 -5.79
CA GLY A 267 46.07 36.17 -6.51
C GLY A 267 46.60 36.15 -7.94
N PRO A 268 46.52 37.29 -8.64
CA PRO A 268 46.01 37.37 -10.00
C PRO A 268 47.10 37.24 -11.07
N SER A 269 46.78 36.59 -12.19
CA SER A 269 47.49 36.85 -13.44
C SER A 269 46.55 36.76 -14.64
N ALA A 270 46.63 37.83 -15.43
CA ALA A 270 45.99 38.18 -16.68
C ALA A 270 45.63 37.04 -17.66
N GLY A 271 44.41 37.15 -18.19
CA GLY A 271 44.16 37.14 -19.64
C GLY A 271 43.99 35.79 -20.35
N ALA A 272 42.75 35.30 -20.42
CA ALA A 272 42.13 34.75 -21.64
C ALA A 272 40.67 34.33 -21.35
N ALA A 273 39.73 34.74 -22.21
CA ALA A 273 38.31 34.43 -22.09
C ALA A 273 38.00 32.96 -22.46
N PRO A 274 37.01 32.31 -21.81
CA PRO A 274 36.51 31.00 -22.26
C PRO A 274 35.57 31.14 -23.48
N PRO A 275 35.55 30.16 -24.40
CA PRO A 275 34.76 30.24 -25.64
C PRO A 275 33.25 30.01 -25.38
N PRO A 276 32.36 30.61 -26.18
CA PRO A 276 30.90 30.51 -25.99
C PRO A 276 30.34 29.16 -26.49
N PRO A 277 29.18 28.72 -25.93
CA PRO A 277 28.50 27.49 -26.36
C PRO A 277 27.85 27.65 -27.77
N PRO A 278 27.73 26.55 -28.54
CA PRO A 278 27.22 26.58 -29.92
C PRO A 278 25.69 26.80 -29.99
N PRO A 279 25.18 27.46 -31.06
CA PRO A 279 23.76 27.79 -31.21
C PRO A 279 22.91 26.62 -31.74
N PRO A 280 21.58 26.60 -31.47
CA PRO A 280 20.66 25.57 -31.97
C PRO A 280 20.33 25.76 -33.47
N PRO A 281 20.05 24.66 -34.22
CA PRO A 281 19.76 24.72 -35.65
C PRO A 281 18.34 25.27 -35.97
N PRO A 282 18.16 25.95 -37.12
CA PRO A 282 16.91 26.65 -37.46
C PRO A 282 15.81 25.72 -38.03
N PRO A 283 14.52 26.15 -37.96
CA PRO A 283 13.36 25.38 -38.42
C PRO A 283 13.23 25.39 -39.95
N GLY A 284 12.94 24.21 -40.53
CA GLY A 284 12.71 24.03 -41.96
C GLY A 284 11.32 24.51 -42.42
N PRO A 285 11.17 24.90 -43.70
CA PRO A 285 9.93 25.45 -44.27
C PRO A 285 8.89 24.37 -44.67
N PRO A 286 7.60 24.72 -44.75
CA PRO A 286 6.50 23.79 -45.00
C PRO A 286 6.35 23.42 -46.50
N PRO A 287 5.97 22.18 -46.85
CA PRO A 287 5.67 21.82 -48.22
C PRO A 287 4.24 22.17 -48.62
N ILE A 288 4.12 22.53 -49.90
CA ILE A 288 2.97 23.11 -50.59
C ILE A 288 2.16 21.97 -51.22
N LEU A 289 0.84 22.08 -51.19
CA LEU A 289 -0.12 21.22 -51.88
C LEU A 289 -0.09 21.47 -53.39
N ASP A 290 -0.28 20.43 -54.20
CA ASP A 290 -0.99 20.58 -55.48
C ASP A 290 -1.67 19.27 -55.92
N VAL A 291 -2.93 19.42 -56.29
CA VAL A 291 -3.87 18.42 -56.81
C VAL A 291 -3.92 18.53 -58.33
N PRO A 292 -4.13 17.41 -59.06
CA PRO A 292 -4.90 17.49 -60.30
C PRO A 292 -6.17 16.64 -60.28
N VAL A 293 -7.20 17.19 -60.93
CA VAL A 293 -8.59 16.78 -61.05
C VAL A 293 -8.84 16.11 -62.42
N GLU A 294 -9.76 15.13 -62.49
CA GLU A 294 -10.85 14.92 -63.49
C GLU A 294 -11.23 13.41 -63.61
N SER A 295 -12.47 13.01 -63.26
CA SER A 295 -13.69 12.84 -64.10
C SER A 295 -13.61 11.61 -65.04
N ALA A 296 -14.54 10.64 -65.19
CA ALA A 296 -15.97 10.49 -64.88
C ALA A 296 -16.46 9.00 -64.91
N LYS A 297 -17.65 8.78 -64.31
CA LYS A 297 -18.69 7.68 -64.26
C LYS A 297 -18.87 6.65 -65.43
N PRO A 298 -19.84 5.69 -65.38
CA PRO A 298 -20.39 4.79 -64.31
C PRO A 298 -20.73 3.33 -64.77
N SER A 299 -21.04 2.38 -63.86
CA SER A 299 -22.05 1.32 -64.10
C SER A 299 -22.56 0.60 -62.84
N ASN A 300 -23.86 0.30 -62.84
CA ASN A 300 -24.73 -0.30 -61.81
C ASN A 300 -24.31 -1.66 -61.21
N ALA A 301 -24.68 -1.92 -59.95
CA ALA A 301 -25.61 -2.98 -59.52
C ALA A 301 -25.77 -3.01 -57.99
N ALA A 302 -26.85 -3.64 -57.52
CA ALA A 302 -27.55 -3.36 -56.29
C ALA A 302 -27.17 -4.21 -55.05
N SER A 303 -27.64 -3.69 -53.91
CA SER A 303 -28.19 -4.38 -52.72
C SER A 303 -27.27 -4.79 -51.56
N ALA A 304 -27.89 -4.67 -50.38
CA ALA A 304 -27.55 -5.18 -49.05
C ALA A 304 -26.57 -4.34 -48.21
N GLY A 305 -27.16 -3.65 -47.24
CA GLY A 305 -26.47 -2.84 -46.25
C GLY A 305 -25.65 -3.65 -45.26
N GLY A 306 -24.65 -2.98 -44.69
CA GLY A 306 -23.84 -3.47 -43.59
C GLY A 306 -22.72 -2.48 -43.30
N PHE A 307 -22.62 -2.04 -42.03
CA PHE A 307 -21.52 -1.41 -41.27
C PHE A 307 -20.49 -0.43 -41.91
N GLY A 308 -20.37 -0.29 -43.23
CA GLY A 308 -19.55 0.72 -43.90
C GLY A 308 -20.23 2.09 -44.01
N ALA A 309 -21.55 2.15 -43.94
CA ALA A 309 -22.31 3.41 -44.03
C ALA A 309 -22.12 4.33 -42.81
N VAL A 310 -21.84 3.76 -41.63
CA VAL A 310 -21.66 4.49 -40.37
C VAL A 310 -20.31 5.20 -40.28
N PHE A 311 -19.28 4.70 -40.97
CA PHE A 311 -17.96 5.35 -40.99
C PHE A 311 -17.86 6.49 -42.03
N SER A 312 -18.67 6.46 -43.08
CA SER A 312 -18.85 7.59 -44.00
C SER A 312 -19.71 8.72 -43.42
N GLU A 313 -20.48 8.45 -42.36
CA GLU A 313 -21.31 9.45 -41.68
C GLU A 313 -20.54 10.19 -40.57
N LEU A 314 -19.45 9.60 -40.05
CA LEU A 314 -18.57 10.21 -39.04
C LEU A 314 -17.60 11.27 -39.60
N ASN A 315 -17.30 11.25 -40.90
CA ASN A 315 -16.37 12.21 -41.54
C ASN A 315 -17.07 13.44 -42.15
N ARG A 316 -18.22 13.85 -41.60
CA ARG A 316 -19.04 14.95 -42.13
C ARG A 316 -18.93 16.30 -41.41
N GLY A 317 -18.00 16.45 -40.48
CA GLY A 317 -17.63 17.75 -39.88
C GLY A 317 -18.79 18.66 -39.47
N GLU A 318 -18.62 19.98 -39.60
CA GLU A 318 -19.54 21.03 -39.14
C GLU A 318 -20.97 20.97 -39.76
N ASP A 319 -21.21 20.15 -40.78
CA ASP A 319 -22.52 19.99 -41.43
C ASP A 319 -23.50 19.05 -40.70
N VAL A 320 -23.07 18.37 -39.63
CA VAL A 320 -23.95 17.53 -38.77
C VAL A 320 -25.06 18.34 -38.09
N THR A 321 -24.93 19.66 -37.98
CA THR A 321 -25.92 20.53 -37.31
C THR A 321 -27.13 20.90 -38.18
N LYS A 322 -27.12 20.58 -39.49
CA LYS A 322 -28.23 20.90 -40.40
C LYS A 322 -29.39 19.89 -40.37
N GLY A 323 -29.19 18.73 -39.75
CA GLY A 323 -30.20 17.65 -39.67
C GLY A 323 -31.05 17.63 -38.39
N LEU A 324 -30.73 18.46 -37.38
CA LEU A 324 -31.52 18.50 -36.14
C LEU A 324 -32.69 19.47 -36.26
N ARG A 325 -33.89 18.99 -35.91
CA ARG A 325 -35.11 19.81 -35.83
C ARG A 325 -34.86 20.96 -34.84
N LYS A 326 -34.88 22.21 -35.34
CA LYS A 326 -34.79 23.40 -34.48
C LYS A 326 -36.01 23.43 -33.57
N VAL A 327 -35.75 23.37 -32.27
CA VAL A 327 -36.75 23.48 -31.20
C VAL A 327 -37.37 24.87 -31.28
N ASP A 328 -38.68 24.94 -31.47
CA ASP A 328 -39.38 26.21 -31.55
C ASP A 328 -39.40 26.87 -30.17
N ARG A 329 -39.46 28.21 -30.13
CA ARG A 329 -39.27 29.01 -28.91
C ARG A 329 -40.37 28.74 -27.86
N SER A 330 -41.47 28.09 -28.28
CA SER A 330 -42.59 27.61 -27.48
C SER A 330 -42.29 26.33 -26.68
N GLU A 331 -41.24 25.57 -27.03
CA GLU A 331 -40.85 24.30 -26.38
C GLU A 331 -39.74 24.48 -25.32
N MET A 332 -39.27 25.72 -25.11
CA MET A 332 -38.30 26.03 -24.05
C MET A 332 -39.01 26.28 -22.71
N THR A 333 -38.89 25.36 -21.78
CA THR A 333 -39.51 25.38 -20.43
C THR A 333 -39.11 26.57 -19.55
N HIS A 334 -38.11 27.37 -19.94
CA HIS A 334 -37.73 28.60 -19.24
C HIS A 334 -38.41 29.87 -19.79
N LYS A 335 -39.11 29.81 -20.94
CA LYS A 335 -39.76 30.97 -21.58
C LYS A 335 -41.29 30.89 -21.64
N ASN A 336 -41.88 29.73 -21.38
CA ASN A 336 -43.34 29.55 -21.40
C ASN A 336 -43.87 29.04 -20.05
N PRO A 337 -44.35 29.92 -19.15
CA PRO A 337 -44.85 29.56 -17.82
C PRO A 337 -46.04 28.59 -17.81
N ALA A 338 -46.79 28.46 -18.91
CA ALA A 338 -47.95 27.58 -19.02
C ALA A 338 -47.59 26.08 -18.96
N LEU A 339 -46.36 25.69 -19.31
CA LEU A 339 -45.90 24.29 -19.29
C LEU A 339 -45.51 23.79 -17.89
N ARG A 340 -45.55 24.64 -16.85
CA ARG A 340 -45.34 24.23 -15.45
C ARG A 340 -46.63 23.91 -14.69
N ALA A 341 -47.80 24.15 -15.29
CA ALA A 341 -49.09 24.04 -14.61
C ALA A 341 -49.62 22.60 -14.44
N GLY A 342 -48.92 21.58 -14.97
CA GLY A 342 -49.45 20.22 -15.12
C GLY A 342 -49.17 19.21 -14.01
N SER A 343 -48.58 19.57 -12.86
CA SER A 343 -48.35 18.60 -11.79
C SER A 343 -48.65 19.18 -10.41
N THR A 344 -49.92 19.33 -10.12
CA THR A 344 -50.48 19.61 -8.80
C THR A 344 -50.35 18.36 -7.90
N VAL A 345 -49.62 18.47 -6.79
CA VAL A 345 -49.85 17.65 -5.60
C VAL A 345 -50.29 18.57 -4.47
N SER A 346 -51.44 18.24 -3.89
CA SER A 346 -52.26 19.04 -2.98
C SER A 346 -51.52 19.58 -1.76
N GLU A 347 -51.82 20.83 -1.46
CA GLU A 347 -51.42 21.56 -0.26
C GLU A 347 -52.40 21.24 0.89
N ALA A 348 -51.88 20.68 1.99
CA ALA A 348 -52.56 20.63 3.28
C ALA A 348 -51.58 21.08 4.39
N PRO A 349 -52.06 21.74 5.45
CA PRO A 349 -51.21 22.62 6.25
C PRO A 349 -50.59 21.95 7.48
N ARG A 350 -49.45 22.53 7.91
CA ARG A 350 -48.92 22.59 9.29
C ARG A 350 -48.03 21.42 9.77
N ALA A 351 -46.74 21.71 9.97
CA ALA A 351 -46.06 21.68 11.27
C ALA A 351 -44.55 21.99 11.12
N LYS A 352 -44.01 22.86 11.98
CA LYS A 352 -42.57 23.06 12.14
C LYS A 352 -41.95 21.80 12.76
N SER A 353 -40.89 21.26 12.16
CA SER A 353 -40.07 20.18 12.72
C SER A 353 -38.64 20.23 12.13
N PRO A 354 -37.63 19.75 12.87
CA PRO A 354 -36.27 20.28 12.85
C PRO A 354 -35.41 19.76 11.70
N VAL A 355 -34.40 20.55 11.36
CA VAL A 355 -33.38 20.32 10.32
C VAL A 355 -32.81 18.88 10.39
N PRO A 356 -32.93 18.07 9.33
CA PRO A 356 -32.27 16.77 9.27
C PRO A 356 -30.76 16.95 9.10
N GLY A 357 -30.01 16.58 10.14
CA GLY A 357 -28.57 16.34 10.04
C GLY A 357 -28.27 15.30 8.96
N LYS A 358 -27.16 15.49 8.25
CA LYS A 358 -26.64 14.55 7.24
C LYS A 358 -26.44 13.17 7.88
N LYS A 359 -27.39 12.26 7.70
CA LYS A 359 -27.17 10.83 7.88
C LYS A 359 -26.12 10.37 6.86
N PRO A 360 -25.16 9.52 7.24
CA PRO A 360 -24.24 8.92 6.28
C PRO A 360 -25.05 8.17 5.22
N LYS A 361 -24.65 8.32 3.94
CA LYS A 361 -25.30 7.61 2.83
C LYS A 361 -25.31 6.10 3.12
N PRO A 362 -26.40 5.38 2.79
CA PRO A 362 -26.44 3.93 2.93
C PRO A 362 -25.34 3.26 2.09
N GLU A 363 -24.70 2.23 2.63
CA GLU A 363 -23.65 1.45 1.99
C GLU A 363 -24.06 0.88 0.61
N SER A 364 -25.36 0.80 0.33
CA SER A 364 -25.92 0.34 -0.95
C SER A 364 -25.57 1.23 -2.16
N MET A 365 -25.03 2.45 -1.95
CA MET A 365 -24.60 3.35 -3.03
C MET A 365 -23.08 3.43 -3.21
N ARG A 366 -22.28 2.67 -2.45
CA ARG A 366 -20.82 2.59 -2.69
C ARG A 366 -20.59 1.62 -3.86
N VAL A 367 -19.91 2.10 -4.91
CA VAL A 367 -19.60 1.34 -6.13
C VAL A 367 -19.14 -0.08 -5.77
N LYS A 368 -19.94 -1.08 -6.17
CA LYS A 368 -19.67 -2.50 -5.87
C LYS A 368 -18.37 -2.91 -6.56
N LYS A 369 -17.36 -3.28 -5.77
CA LYS A 369 -16.15 -3.92 -6.27
C LYS A 369 -16.53 -5.29 -6.83
N PRO A 370 -15.91 -5.76 -7.93
CA PRO A 370 -16.23 -7.07 -8.49
C PRO A 370 -15.93 -8.19 -7.49
N ALA A 371 -16.70 -9.27 -7.57
CA ALA A 371 -16.44 -10.49 -6.82
C ALA A 371 -15.03 -10.98 -7.15
N ARG A 372 -14.23 -11.25 -6.11
CA ARG A 372 -12.82 -11.58 -6.24
C ARG A 372 -12.52 -12.83 -5.44
N LYS A 373 -12.04 -13.87 -6.11
CA LYS A 373 -11.41 -15.04 -5.49
C LYS A 373 -10.01 -15.16 -6.05
N VAL A 374 -9.00 -14.91 -5.22
CA VAL A 374 -7.60 -14.97 -5.63
C VAL A 374 -6.78 -15.64 -4.53
N LEU A 375 -5.89 -16.54 -4.94
CA LEU A 375 -4.82 -17.06 -4.10
C LEU A 375 -3.57 -16.20 -4.32
N GLU A 376 -3.18 -15.42 -3.31
CA GLU A 376 -1.96 -14.62 -3.34
C GLU A 376 -0.94 -15.25 -2.40
N ALA A 377 0.15 -15.79 -2.97
CA ALA A 377 1.13 -16.61 -2.25
C ALA A 377 0.47 -17.80 -1.52
N ASN A 378 0.18 -17.65 -0.23
CA ASN A 378 -0.48 -18.65 0.61
C ASN A 378 -1.79 -18.14 1.22
N LYS A 379 -2.30 -16.98 0.79
CA LYS A 379 -3.53 -16.41 1.35
C LYS A 379 -4.64 -16.44 0.32
N TRP A 380 -5.70 -17.18 0.62
CA TRP A 380 -6.94 -17.12 -0.13
C TRP A 380 -7.71 -15.87 0.26
N THR A 381 -8.02 -15.02 -0.72
CA THR A 381 -8.84 -13.82 -0.52
C THR A 381 -10.13 -13.97 -1.32
N VAL A 382 -11.25 -14.03 -0.60
CA VAL A 382 -12.61 -14.15 -1.15
C VAL A 382 -13.38 -12.90 -0.73
N GLU A 383 -13.69 -12.05 -1.69
CA GLU A 383 -14.31 -10.75 -1.42
C GLU A 383 -15.47 -10.42 -2.35
N ASN A 384 -16.42 -9.65 -1.81
CA ASN A 384 -17.52 -9.02 -2.56
C ASN A 384 -18.43 -10.02 -3.30
N TYR A 385 -18.56 -11.25 -2.79
CA TYR A 385 -19.59 -12.18 -3.27
C TYR A 385 -20.95 -11.78 -2.71
N GLU A 386 -21.96 -11.64 -3.56
CA GLU A 386 -23.30 -11.23 -3.15
C GLU A 386 -24.35 -12.07 -3.86
N LYS A 387 -25.15 -12.82 -3.10
CA LYS A 387 -26.26 -13.67 -3.60
C LYS A 387 -25.83 -14.66 -4.68
N GLU A 388 -24.67 -15.30 -4.50
CA GLU A 388 -24.22 -16.33 -5.43
C GLU A 388 -25.07 -17.61 -5.23
N PRO A 389 -25.70 -18.15 -6.30
CA PRO A 389 -26.52 -19.36 -6.19
C PRO A 389 -25.69 -20.62 -5.96
N GLN A 390 -24.40 -20.61 -6.30
CA GLN A 390 -23.50 -21.75 -6.12
C GLN A 390 -22.55 -21.52 -4.94
N PRO A 391 -22.27 -22.56 -4.12
CA PRO A 391 -21.28 -22.47 -3.06
C PRO A 391 -19.88 -22.16 -3.62
N VAL A 392 -19.17 -21.23 -3.00
CA VAL A 392 -17.78 -20.91 -3.33
C VAL A 392 -16.89 -21.95 -2.66
N GLU A 393 -16.40 -22.91 -3.42
CA GLU A 393 -15.50 -23.95 -2.90
C GLU A 393 -14.03 -23.52 -2.97
N ILE A 394 -13.27 -23.75 -1.90
CA ILE A 394 -11.84 -23.45 -1.77
C ILE A 394 -11.12 -24.71 -1.31
N GLU A 395 -10.13 -25.15 -2.08
CA GLU A 395 -9.22 -26.21 -1.66
C GLU A 395 -8.04 -25.57 -0.91
N ALA A 396 -8.00 -25.80 0.41
CA ALA A 396 -6.99 -25.23 1.29
C ALA A 396 -5.95 -26.28 1.70
N SER A 397 -4.69 -25.84 1.78
CA SER A 397 -3.56 -26.63 2.26
C SER A 397 -3.09 -26.09 3.63
N LEU A 398 -2.27 -26.85 4.35
CA LEU A 398 -1.87 -26.54 5.74
C LEU A 398 -1.26 -25.14 5.88
N THR A 399 -0.58 -24.65 4.84
CA THR A 399 0.07 -23.34 4.83
C THR A 399 -0.88 -22.22 4.45
N HIS A 400 -2.09 -22.54 3.98
CA HIS A 400 -3.03 -21.56 3.47
C HIS A 400 -3.83 -20.89 4.59
N SER A 401 -3.92 -19.56 4.52
CA SER A 401 -4.81 -18.75 5.36
C SER A 401 -5.94 -18.21 4.51
N VAL A 402 -7.19 -18.31 4.97
CA VAL A 402 -8.36 -17.87 4.19
C VAL A 402 -8.93 -16.59 4.79
N LEU A 403 -9.10 -15.56 3.96
CA LEU A 403 -9.77 -14.31 4.28
C LEU A 403 -11.05 -14.19 3.46
N ILE A 404 -12.18 -14.06 4.13
CA ILE A 404 -13.51 -13.87 3.54
C ILE A 404 -14.00 -12.49 3.98
N SER A 405 -14.12 -11.54 3.06
CA SER A 405 -14.56 -10.18 3.38
C SER A 405 -15.74 -9.75 2.54
N ARG A 406 -16.72 -9.04 3.13
CA ARG A 406 -17.88 -8.48 2.41
C ARG A 406 -18.65 -9.51 1.57
N CYS A 407 -18.78 -10.73 2.07
CA CYS A 407 -19.55 -11.78 1.39
C CYS A 407 -20.95 -11.84 1.99
N ASN A 408 -21.97 -11.63 1.15
CA ASN A 408 -23.36 -11.52 1.58
C ASN A 408 -24.24 -12.58 0.91
N ASN A 409 -25.11 -13.24 1.69
CA ASN A 409 -26.03 -14.28 1.18
C ASN A 409 -25.32 -15.34 0.33
N THR A 410 -24.18 -15.84 0.81
CA THR A 410 -23.32 -16.77 0.07
C THR A 410 -22.89 -17.91 0.99
N THR A 411 -22.63 -19.07 0.42
CA THR A 411 -22.04 -20.21 1.13
C THR A 411 -20.60 -20.39 0.67
N VAL A 412 -19.67 -20.49 1.62
CA VAL A 412 -18.25 -20.74 1.35
C VAL A 412 -17.86 -22.08 1.96
N ILE A 413 -17.28 -22.96 1.16
CA ILE A 413 -16.87 -24.31 1.58
C ILE A 413 -15.36 -24.40 1.47
N ILE A 414 -14.69 -24.58 2.61
CA ILE A 414 -13.24 -24.76 2.68
C ILE A 414 -12.96 -26.25 2.89
N LYS A 415 -12.48 -26.89 1.82
CA LYS A 415 -12.11 -28.31 1.80
C LYS A 415 -10.63 -28.47 2.15
N GLY A 416 -10.30 -29.50 2.92
CA GLY A 416 -8.94 -29.80 3.34
C GLY A 416 -8.54 -29.13 4.66
N LYS A 417 -7.24 -29.00 4.87
CA LYS A 417 -6.68 -28.54 6.15
C LYS A 417 -6.08 -27.16 5.97
N ALA A 418 -6.71 -26.11 6.48
CA ALA A 418 -6.17 -24.74 6.42
C ALA A 418 -5.51 -24.35 7.75
N ASN A 419 -4.68 -23.31 7.75
CA ASN A 419 -4.09 -22.79 8.99
C ASN A 419 -5.17 -22.09 9.83
N GLN A 420 -5.72 -21.00 9.27
CA GLN A 420 -6.71 -20.14 9.91
C GLN A 420 -7.72 -19.60 8.89
N VAL A 421 -8.90 -19.22 9.39
CA VAL A 421 -9.93 -18.56 8.59
C VAL A 421 -10.37 -17.27 9.27
N THR A 422 -10.34 -16.18 8.53
CA THR A 422 -10.80 -14.87 8.98
C THR A 422 -11.99 -14.42 8.13
N VAL A 423 -13.09 -14.08 8.78
CA VAL A 423 -14.32 -13.57 8.16
C VAL A 423 -14.56 -12.15 8.65
N GLU A 424 -14.79 -11.21 7.73
CA GLU A 424 -15.04 -9.81 8.07
C GLU A 424 -16.21 -9.21 7.29
N ASN A 425 -17.00 -8.35 7.93
CA ASN A 425 -18.02 -7.50 7.29
C ASN A 425 -19.00 -8.28 6.40
N SER A 426 -19.46 -9.45 6.84
CA SER A 426 -20.27 -10.37 6.02
C SER A 426 -21.66 -10.58 6.60
N THR A 427 -22.69 -10.72 5.78
CA THR A 427 -24.08 -10.87 6.25
C THR A 427 -24.74 -12.10 5.63
N ARG A 428 -25.43 -12.92 6.42
CA ARG A 428 -26.03 -14.19 5.96
C ARG A 428 -25.02 -15.10 5.24
N LEU A 429 -23.83 -15.22 5.81
CA LEU A 429 -22.76 -16.07 5.29
C LEU A 429 -22.82 -17.43 5.99
N SER A 430 -22.80 -18.50 5.19
CA SER A 430 -22.65 -19.86 5.68
C SER A 430 -21.25 -20.36 5.35
N LEU A 431 -20.45 -20.64 6.38
CA LEU A 431 -19.09 -21.13 6.27
C LEU A 431 -19.03 -22.59 6.68
N VAL A 432 -18.58 -23.45 5.77
CA VAL A 432 -18.30 -24.87 6.05
C VAL A 432 -16.81 -25.08 6.00
N VAL A 433 -16.24 -25.61 7.08
CA VAL A 433 -14.80 -25.87 7.19
C VAL A 433 -14.56 -27.32 7.60
N ASP A 434 -13.58 -27.94 6.98
CA ASP A 434 -13.14 -29.28 7.32
C ASP A 434 -12.24 -29.27 8.58
N THR A 435 -10.93 -29.07 8.45
CA THR A 435 -10.01 -29.01 9.60
C THR A 435 -9.19 -27.72 9.60
N LEU A 436 -9.03 -27.10 10.77
CA LEU A 436 -8.13 -25.95 10.96
C LEU A 436 -7.06 -26.22 12.01
N VAL A 437 -5.90 -25.62 11.79
CA VAL A 437 -4.76 -25.73 12.72
C VAL A 437 -4.91 -24.78 13.90
N SER A 438 -5.43 -23.58 13.69
CA SER A 438 -5.46 -22.53 14.72
C SER A 438 -6.88 -22.05 15.06
N THR A 439 -7.37 -21.04 14.35
CA THR A 439 -8.55 -20.26 14.73
C THR A 439 -9.50 -20.01 13.57
N VAL A 440 -10.78 -19.87 13.90
CA VAL A 440 -11.78 -19.20 13.06
C VAL A 440 -12.08 -17.85 13.71
N ASP A 441 -11.71 -16.76 13.05
CA ASP A 441 -11.93 -15.41 13.52
C ASP A 441 -13.06 -14.77 12.69
N VAL A 442 -14.16 -14.41 13.33
CA VAL A 442 -15.30 -13.76 12.68
C VAL A 442 -15.49 -12.40 13.30
N VAL A 443 -15.43 -11.36 12.48
CA VAL A 443 -15.52 -9.97 12.91
C VAL A 443 -16.63 -9.27 12.14
N LYS A 444 -17.56 -8.64 12.87
CA LYS A 444 -18.62 -7.80 12.30
C LYS A 444 -19.44 -8.55 11.24
N ALA A 445 -20.14 -9.61 11.65
CA ALA A 445 -21.04 -10.37 10.80
C ALA A 445 -22.45 -10.43 11.38
N SER A 446 -23.44 -10.67 10.53
CA SER A 446 -24.84 -10.87 10.96
C SER A 446 -25.46 -12.12 10.35
N ASN A 447 -26.23 -12.86 11.14
CA ASN A 447 -26.85 -14.13 10.76
C ASN A 447 -25.83 -15.09 10.15
N PHE A 448 -24.76 -15.36 10.89
CA PHE A 448 -23.64 -16.17 10.44
C PHE A 448 -23.84 -17.64 10.81
N ALA A 449 -23.58 -18.56 9.88
CA ALA A 449 -23.60 -19.99 10.16
C ALA A 449 -22.21 -20.57 9.96
N LEU A 450 -21.70 -21.31 10.95
CA LEU A 450 -20.43 -22.02 10.88
C LEU A 450 -20.67 -23.51 11.06
N GLN A 451 -20.21 -24.32 10.12
CA GLN A 451 -20.23 -25.78 10.24
C GLN A 451 -18.81 -26.32 10.20
N ILE A 452 -18.42 -27.02 11.25
CA ILE A 452 -17.11 -27.64 11.38
C ILE A 452 -17.27 -29.15 11.20
N LEU A 453 -16.65 -29.71 10.17
CA LEU A 453 -16.72 -31.15 9.86
C LEU A 453 -15.62 -31.94 10.60
N GLY A 454 -14.39 -31.45 10.60
CA GLY A 454 -13.23 -32.06 11.24
C GLY A 454 -12.94 -31.44 12.61
N THR A 455 -11.70 -30.98 12.82
CA THR A 455 -11.23 -30.40 14.09
C THR A 455 -10.90 -28.91 13.98
N VAL A 456 -11.35 -28.09 14.92
CA VAL A 456 -10.96 -26.68 15.08
C VAL A 456 -10.67 -26.37 16.56
N PRO A 457 -9.47 -25.89 16.94
CA PRO A 457 -9.15 -25.63 18.34
C PRO A 457 -9.92 -24.47 18.97
N THR A 458 -10.11 -23.37 18.23
CA THR A 458 -10.65 -22.14 18.78
C THR A 458 -11.46 -21.36 17.75
N VAL A 459 -12.57 -20.78 18.19
CA VAL A 459 -13.42 -19.88 17.40
C VAL A 459 -13.54 -18.57 18.15
N MET A 460 -13.33 -17.46 17.47
CA MET A 460 -13.47 -16.10 18.00
C MET A 460 -14.56 -15.37 17.24
N LEU A 461 -15.54 -14.84 17.97
CA LEU A 461 -16.67 -14.10 17.44
C LEU A 461 -16.66 -12.68 18.03
N ASP A 462 -16.32 -11.68 17.22
CA ASP A 462 -16.36 -10.27 17.60
C ASP A 462 -17.44 -9.52 16.82
N GLN A 463 -18.30 -8.79 17.53
CA GLN A 463 -19.35 -7.96 16.95
C GLN A 463 -20.31 -8.74 16.03
N ILE A 464 -20.75 -9.92 16.47
CA ILE A 464 -21.67 -10.77 15.72
C ILE A 464 -23.11 -10.57 16.16
N ASP A 465 -23.99 -10.33 15.19
CA ASP A 465 -25.44 -10.21 15.38
C ASP A 465 -26.12 -11.50 14.90
N SER A 466 -26.31 -12.44 15.83
CA SER A 466 -26.76 -13.82 15.62
C SER A 466 -25.78 -14.73 14.87
N ALA A 467 -25.47 -15.88 15.49
CA ALA A 467 -24.71 -16.94 14.85
C ALA A 467 -25.17 -18.34 15.26
N GLN A 468 -25.06 -19.30 14.34
CA GLN A 468 -25.26 -20.72 14.57
C GLN A 468 -23.95 -21.47 14.29
N VAL A 469 -23.43 -22.18 15.29
CA VAL A 469 -22.18 -22.93 15.16
C VAL A 469 -22.46 -24.42 15.34
N TYR A 470 -22.25 -25.19 14.28
CA TYR A 470 -22.40 -26.65 14.26
C TYR A 470 -21.04 -27.30 14.47
N LEU A 471 -20.92 -28.06 15.56
CA LEU A 471 -19.71 -28.80 15.91
C LEU A 471 -19.88 -30.29 15.60
N SER A 472 -18.90 -30.88 14.92
CA SER A 472 -18.80 -32.33 14.77
C SER A 472 -18.38 -33.01 16.08
N LYS A 473 -18.46 -34.35 16.12
CA LYS A 473 -18.02 -35.17 17.26
C LYS A 473 -16.53 -34.96 17.60
N GLU A 474 -15.71 -34.59 16.62
CA GLU A 474 -14.27 -34.37 16.79
C GLU A 474 -13.95 -32.95 17.27
N SER A 475 -14.86 -31.99 17.06
CA SER A 475 -14.71 -30.58 17.47
C SER A 475 -15.39 -30.21 18.78
N VAL A 476 -15.74 -31.19 19.63
CA VAL A 476 -16.36 -30.90 20.93
C VAL A 476 -15.42 -30.12 21.87
N ALA A 477 -14.10 -30.24 21.68
CA ALA A 477 -13.10 -29.52 22.47
C ALA A 477 -12.85 -28.07 22.01
N THR A 478 -13.55 -27.58 21.00
CA THR A 478 -13.38 -26.22 20.47
C THR A 478 -13.71 -25.18 21.54
N LYS A 479 -12.78 -24.26 21.80
CA LYS A 479 -13.03 -23.11 22.68
C LYS A 479 -13.65 -21.98 21.89
N LEU A 480 -14.72 -21.40 22.43
CA LEU A 480 -15.41 -20.27 21.81
C LEU A 480 -15.21 -19.00 22.64
N PHE A 481 -14.71 -17.95 22.01
CA PHE A 481 -14.55 -16.63 22.60
C PHE A 481 -15.51 -15.66 21.92
N THR A 482 -16.28 -14.91 22.72
CA THR A 482 -17.26 -13.95 22.21
C THR A 482 -16.95 -12.57 22.77
N SER A 483 -16.97 -11.57 21.89
CA SER A 483 -16.80 -10.16 22.23
C SER A 483 -17.89 -9.36 21.54
N LYS A 484 -18.62 -8.54 22.31
CA LYS A 484 -19.69 -7.66 21.81
C LYS A 484 -20.66 -8.36 20.84
N SER A 485 -20.97 -9.63 21.10
CA SER A 485 -21.77 -10.49 20.22
C SER A 485 -23.03 -10.97 20.93
N ALA A 486 -24.11 -11.17 20.18
CA ALA A 486 -25.41 -11.57 20.73
C ALA A 486 -26.06 -12.67 19.89
N GLY A 487 -26.90 -13.50 20.53
CA GLY A 487 -27.71 -14.52 19.84
C GLY A 487 -26.89 -15.65 19.20
N ILE A 488 -25.85 -16.13 19.90
CA ILE A 488 -25.01 -17.23 19.43
C ILE A 488 -25.54 -18.56 19.99
N ASN A 489 -25.81 -19.51 19.09
CA ASN A 489 -26.24 -20.87 19.44
C ASN A 489 -25.21 -21.89 18.98
N LEU A 490 -24.84 -22.80 19.88
CA LEU A 490 -23.97 -23.93 19.61
C LEU A 490 -24.82 -25.19 19.40
N ASN A 491 -24.61 -25.88 18.29
CA ASN A 491 -25.27 -27.14 17.96
C ASN A 491 -24.24 -28.25 18.08
N ILE A 492 -24.33 -29.05 19.15
CA ILE A 492 -23.41 -30.15 19.43
C ILE A 492 -24.14 -31.46 19.16
N ILE A 493 -23.52 -32.34 18.38
CA ILE A 493 -24.05 -33.70 18.17
C ILE A 493 -23.88 -34.46 19.49
N SER A 494 -25.00 -34.84 20.11
CA SER A 494 -25.00 -35.57 21.39
C SER A 494 -26.12 -36.60 21.39
N GLY A 495 -25.83 -37.78 20.88
CA GLY A 495 -26.75 -38.92 20.92
C GLY A 495 -26.31 -40.09 20.04
N PRO A 496 -26.88 -41.29 20.25
CA PRO A 496 -26.65 -42.46 19.39
C PRO A 496 -27.28 -42.32 17.99
N GLU A 497 -28.21 -41.37 17.79
CA GLU A 497 -28.95 -41.10 16.55
C GLU A 497 -28.45 -39.85 15.78
N ASP A 498 -27.31 -39.25 16.17
CA ASP A 498 -26.76 -38.02 15.55
C ASP A 498 -27.63 -36.74 15.64
N ASP A 499 -28.52 -36.66 16.63
CA ASP A 499 -29.30 -35.44 16.90
C ASP A 499 -28.43 -34.27 17.40
N TYR A 500 -28.69 -33.07 16.85
CA TYR A 500 -28.08 -31.82 17.32
C TYR A 500 -28.80 -31.31 18.57
N LYS A 501 -28.03 -31.10 19.64
CA LYS A 501 -28.49 -30.37 20.82
C LYS A 501 -28.12 -28.90 20.69
N GLU A 502 -29.13 -28.04 20.64
CA GLU A 502 -28.94 -26.59 20.64
C GLU A 502 -28.62 -26.10 22.06
N LEU A 503 -27.52 -25.36 22.19
CA LEU A 503 -27.02 -24.76 23.43
C LEU A 503 -26.81 -23.26 23.20
N PRO A 504 -27.72 -22.39 23.65
CA PRO A 504 -27.55 -20.95 23.52
C PRO A 504 -26.41 -20.48 24.45
N LEU A 505 -25.59 -19.56 23.95
CA LEU A 505 -24.60 -18.90 24.80
C LEU A 505 -25.24 -17.78 25.60
N PRO A 506 -24.81 -17.59 26.86
CA PRO A 506 -25.27 -16.48 27.66
C PRO A 506 -24.78 -15.17 27.07
N SER A 507 -25.68 -14.21 26.92
CA SER A 507 -25.42 -12.91 26.28
C SER A 507 -25.28 -11.77 27.28
N GLN A 508 -25.70 -11.96 28.53
CA GLN A 508 -25.70 -10.94 29.57
C GLN A 508 -24.73 -11.30 30.69
N ILE A 509 -23.85 -10.35 31.02
CA ILE A 509 -22.94 -10.44 32.15
C ILE A 509 -23.40 -9.40 33.17
N CYS A 510 -23.63 -9.84 34.41
CA CYS A 510 -23.95 -8.96 35.54
C CYS A 510 -22.65 -8.68 36.30
N SER A 511 -22.24 -7.42 36.34
CA SER A 511 -21.08 -7.00 37.14
C SER A 511 -21.57 -6.21 38.35
N TYR A 512 -21.19 -6.64 39.56
CA TYR A 512 -21.50 -5.96 40.81
C TYR A 512 -20.26 -5.87 41.70
N TYR A 513 -20.20 -4.83 42.53
CA TYR A 513 -19.11 -4.64 43.48
C TYR A 513 -19.34 -5.51 44.72
N SER A 514 -18.42 -6.41 45.03
CA SER A 514 -18.49 -7.24 46.23
C SER A 514 -17.68 -6.59 47.34
N GLU A 515 -18.37 -6.06 48.37
CA GLU A 515 -17.72 -5.47 49.54
C GLU A 515 -16.82 -6.47 50.28
N GLU A 516 -17.16 -7.77 50.26
CA GLU A 516 -16.38 -8.84 50.89
C GLU A 516 -15.04 -9.11 50.18
N LYS A 517 -15.00 -8.95 48.85
CA LYS A 517 -13.77 -9.16 48.05
C LYS A 517 -13.03 -7.86 47.74
N GLY A 518 -13.66 -6.71 48.00
CA GLY A 518 -13.12 -5.39 47.65
C GLY A 518 -12.91 -5.20 46.14
N ASP A 519 -13.60 -5.98 45.30
CA ASP A 519 -13.37 -6.02 43.86
C ASP A 519 -14.68 -6.25 43.08
N LEU A 520 -14.64 -5.95 41.79
CA LEU A 520 -15.76 -6.12 40.86
C LEU A 520 -15.90 -7.59 40.47
N VAL A 521 -17.02 -8.22 40.83
CA VAL A 521 -17.35 -9.59 40.44
C VAL A 521 -18.25 -9.53 39.20
N SER A 522 -17.89 -10.29 38.16
CA SER A 522 -18.70 -10.45 36.95
C SER A 522 -19.24 -11.86 36.88
N GLU A 523 -20.56 -12.00 36.90
CA GLU A 523 -21.27 -13.27 36.79
C GLU A 523 -22.03 -13.33 35.48
N ILE A 524 -22.10 -14.53 34.93
CA ILE A 524 -22.86 -14.79 33.71
C ILE A 524 -24.33 -14.94 34.10
N VAL A 525 -25.21 -14.12 33.54
CA VAL A 525 -26.65 -14.24 33.75
C VAL A 525 -27.15 -15.36 32.85
N ALA A 526 -27.26 -16.56 33.42
CA ALA A 526 -27.88 -17.69 32.74
C ALA A 526 -29.40 -17.48 32.71
N HIS A 527 -29.95 -17.08 31.56
CA HIS A 527 -31.36 -17.31 31.29
C HIS A 527 -31.53 -18.81 31.00
N ALA A 528 -31.81 -19.60 32.04
CA ALA A 528 -32.40 -20.92 31.86
C ALA A 528 -33.85 -20.70 31.40
N GLY A 529 -34.04 -20.70 30.08
CA GLY A 529 -35.36 -20.86 29.46
C GLY A 529 -35.75 -22.32 29.42
#